data_AF-A0A7S2FR02-F1
#
_entry.id   AF-A0A7S2FR02-F1
#
_cell.length_a   1.000
_cell.length_b   1.000
_cell.length_c   1.000
_cell.angle_alpha   90.00
_cell.angle_beta   90.00
_cell.angle_gamma   90.00
#
_symmetry.space_group_name_H-M   'P 1'
#
loop_
_entity.id
_entity.type
_entity.pdbx_description
1 polymer ?
#
loop_
_entity_poly.entity_id
_entity_poly.type
_entity_poly.pdbx_seq_one_letter_code
_entity_poly.pdbx_strand_id
1 'polypeptide(L)'
;LAFLFESYEPQFWWWECLACVQRLLLTSSNIYVRSQLLQPFIVLVIALVCVKLYSALDPYILDSDDLFAEIAQWFTTATVIMTLVFQVNAASSSSGIGILMNTMMMFVIGILAYHCLKTLKTEVSFFEKMFPDTAKACTMLMAPTKRLLDKAFSSLGFEREIRTNSPAEYRAAEKTDVYHQGIGFEMAPNESDNEVERRLQT
;
A
#
# COMPACT_ATOMS: atom_id res chain seq x y z
N LEU A 1 -15.70 5.96 25.79
CA LEU A 1 -15.26 7.25 25.22
C LEU A 1 -13.83 7.60 25.63
N ALA A 2 -13.42 7.37 26.89
CA ALA A 2 -12.03 7.61 27.33
C ALA A 2 -10.97 6.91 26.46
N PHE A 3 -11.20 5.64 26.08
CA PHE A 3 -10.31 4.87 25.19
C PHE A 3 -9.98 5.56 23.85
N LEU A 4 -10.90 6.36 23.28
CA LEU A 4 -10.63 7.05 22.01
C LEU A 4 -9.72 8.27 22.18
N PHE A 5 -9.71 8.87 23.38
CA PHE A 5 -8.87 10.05 23.69
C PHE A 5 -7.54 9.67 24.33
N GLU A 6 -7.38 8.40 24.71
CA GLU A 6 -6.21 7.88 25.40
C GLU A 6 -4.95 7.86 24.53
N SER A 7 -5.11 7.83 23.21
CA SER A 7 -4.00 7.89 22.25
C SER A 7 -3.57 9.31 21.86
N TYR A 8 -4.35 10.33 22.23
CA TYR A 8 -4.11 11.73 21.89
C TYR A 8 -3.59 12.50 23.11
N GLU A 9 -2.77 13.51 22.88
CA GLU A 9 -2.42 14.42 23.96
C GLU A 9 -3.67 15.13 24.50
N PRO A 10 -3.78 15.37 25.81
CA PRO A 10 -4.99 15.92 26.43
C PRO A 10 -5.38 17.31 25.89
N GLN A 11 -4.45 18.03 25.27
CA GLN A 11 -4.68 19.31 24.60
C GLN A 11 -5.39 19.21 23.23
N PHE A 12 -5.40 18.02 22.61
CA PHE A 12 -5.98 17.78 21.28
C PHE A 12 -7.23 16.88 21.29
N TRP A 13 -8.03 16.90 22.36
CA TRP A 13 -9.26 16.09 22.47
C TRP A 13 -10.25 16.27 21.30
N TRP A 14 -10.26 17.44 20.64
CA TRP A 14 -11.15 17.75 19.52
C TRP A 14 -10.71 17.12 18.19
N TRP A 15 -9.53 16.51 18.15
CA TRP A 15 -8.96 15.90 16.94
C TRP A 15 -9.84 14.79 16.36
N GLU A 16 -10.41 13.96 17.22
CA GLU A 16 -11.29 12.88 16.79
C GLU A 16 -12.54 13.40 16.06
N CYS A 17 -13.10 14.53 16.52
CA CYS A 17 -14.20 15.19 15.83
C CYS A 17 -13.77 15.67 14.45
N LEU A 18 -12.57 16.23 14.31
CA LEU A 18 -12.04 16.67 13.03
C LEU A 18 -11.80 15.50 12.07
N ALA A 19 -11.21 14.40 12.55
CA ALA A 19 -11.02 13.19 11.77
C ALA A 19 -12.36 12.61 11.28
N CYS A 20 -13.40 12.67 12.13
CA CYS A 20 -14.74 12.25 11.76
C CYS A 20 -15.36 13.18 10.69
N VAL A 21 -15.23 14.50 10.86
CA VAL A 21 -15.68 15.49 9.87
C VAL A 21 -14.97 15.30 8.53
N GLN A 22 -13.66 15.07 8.53
CA GLN A 22 -12.91 14.78 7.32
C GLN A 22 -13.44 13.53 6.60
N ARG A 23 -13.64 12.42 7.32
CA ARG A 23 -14.21 11.18 6.74
C ARG A 23 -15.61 11.41 6.19
N LEU A 24 -16.41 12.22 6.87
CA LEU A 24 -17.73 12.62 6.43
C LEU A 24 -17.67 13.52 5.18
N LEU A 25 -16.73 14.46 5.09
CA LEU A 25 -16.53 15.31 3.91
C LEU A 25 -16.05 14.51 2.68
N LEU A 26 -15.15 13.56 2.88
CA LEU A 26 -14.67 12.65 1.83
C LEU A 26 -15.82 11.83 1.22
N THR A 27 -16.72 11.32 2.05
CA THR A 27 -17.86 10.50 1.60
C THR A 27 -19.03 11.33 1.09
N SER A 28 -19.34 12.45 1.74
CA SER A 28 -20.46 13.32 1.37
C SER A 28 -20.20 14.14 0.11
N SER A 29 -18.97 14.60 -0.14
CA SER A 29 -18.62 15.33 -1.37
C SER A 29 -18.84 14.48 -2.63
N ASN A 30 -18.71 13.15 -2.52
CA ASN A 30 -19.05 12.21 -3.58
C ASN A 30 -20.56 12.18 -3.89
N ILE A 31 -21.44 12.51 -2.95
CA ILE A 31 -22.88 12.44 -3.14
C ILE A 31 -23.46 13.78 -3.65
N TYR A 32 -22.95 14.90 -3.15
CA TYR A 32 -23.53 16.22 -3.40
C TYR A 32 -23.14 16.85 -4.74
N VAL A 33 -22.05 16.40 -5.37
CA VAL A 33 -21.54 17.01 -6.61
C VAL A 33 -21.99 16.18 -7.82
N ARG A 34 -22.86 16.75 -8.65
CA ARG A 34 -23.35 16.12 -9.89
C ARG A 34 -22.33 16.14 -11.04
N SER A 35 -21.32 17.00 -10.96
CA SER A 35 -20.29 17.14 -11.99
C SER A 35 -19.13 16.19 -11.76
N GLN A 36 -18.87 15.30 -12.73
CA GLN A 36 -17.82 14.29 -12.65
C GLN A 36 -16.44 14.90 -12.39
N LEU A 37 -16.08 16.00 -13.07
CA LEU A 37 -14.74 16.59 -12.95
C LEU A 37 -14.53 17.42 -11.68
N LEU A 38 -15.58 18.07 -11.17
CA LEU A 38 -15.48 18.93 -9.98
C LEU A 38 -15.45 18.13 -8.68
N GLN A 39 -16.05 16.94 -8.69
CA GLN A 39 -16.15 16.06 -7.52
C GLN A 39 -14.77 15.63 -6.97
N PRO A 40 -13.87 14.98 -7.74
CA PRO A 40 -12.55 14.60 -7.24
C PRO A 40 -11.66 15.81 -6.94
N PHE A 41 -11.88 16.94 -7.62
CA PHE A 41 -11.15 18.18 -7.35
C PHE A 41 -11.47 18.76 -5.97
N ILE A 42 -12.75 18.81 -5.59
CA ILE A 42 -13.16 19.27 -4.25
C ILE A 42 -12.62 18.31 -3.18
N VAL A 43 -12.70 17.00 -3.42
CA VAL A 43 -12.11 15.97 -2.55
C VAL A 43 -10.61 16.20 -2.36
N LEU A 44 -9.88 16.51 -3.44
CA LEU A 44 -8.45 16.76 -3.41
C LEU A 44 -8.10 17.97 -2.53
N VAL A 45 -8.83 19.08 -2.66
CA VAL A 45 -8.62 20.28 -1.83
C VAL A 45 -8.81 19.96 -0.35
N ILE A 46 -9.88 19.23 -0.01
CA ILE A 46 -10.15 18.81 1.37
C ILE A 46 -9.02 17.90 1.88
N ALA A 47 -8.59 16.92 1.06
CA ALA A 47 -7.49 16.03 1.42
C ALA A 47 -6.18 16.78 1.69
N LEU A 48 -5.83 17.79 0.87
CA LEU A 48 -4.64 18.62 1.04
C LEU A 48 -4.68 19.49 2.30
N VAL A 49 -5.85 20.07 2.62
CA VAL A 49 -6.04 20.81 3.87
C VAL A 49 -5.83 19.88 5.06
N CYS A 50 -6.36 18.67 4.99
CA CYS A 50 -6.14 17.66 6.02
C CYS A 50 -4.67 17.24 6.13
N VAL A 51 -3.94 17.00 5.02
CA VAL A 51 -2.48 16.71 5.06
C VAL A 51 -1.73 17.80 5.85
N LYS A 52 -2.00 19.07 5.53
CA LYS A 52 -1.38 20.21 6.22
C LYS A 52 -1.72 20.25 7.70
N LEU A 53 -2.92 19.83 8.05
CA LEU A 53 -3.40 19.84 9.42
C LEU A 53 -2.77 18.69 10.24
N TYR A 54 -2.62 17.50 9.65
CA TYR A 54 -1.90 16.38 10.26
C TYR A 54 -0.43 16.74 10.53
N SER A 55 0.26 17.35 9.55
CA SER A 55 1.68 17.73 9.68
C SER A 55 1.95 18.91 10.62
N ALA A 56 0.93 19.68 11.03
CA ALA A 56 1.12 20.88 11.84
C ALA A 56 0.75 20.70 13.32
N LEU A 57 -0.05 19.68 13.63
CA LEU A 57 -0.64 19.51 14.96
C LEU A 57 -0.12 18.30 15.72
N ASP A 58 0.51 17.32 15.06
CA ASP A 58 1.12 16.10 15.64
C ASP A 58 0.40 15.65 16.93
N PRO A 59 -0.88 15.22 16.79
CA PRO A 59 -1.80 15.13 17.93
C PRO A 59 -1.65 13.84 18.73
N TYR A 60 -0.88 12.86 18.24
CA TYR A 60 -0.72 11.56 18.87
C TYR A 60 0.36 11.61 19.96
N ILE A 61 0.20 10.79 21.00
CA ILE A 61 1.21 10.69 22.09
C ILE A 61 2.48 9.97 21.61
N LEU A 62 2.33 9.11 20.61
CA LEU A 62 3.38 8.26 20.07
C LEU A 62 3.78 8.79 18.69
N ASP A 63 5.00 9.29 18.53
CA ASP A 63 5.52 9.83 17.27
C ASP A 63 5.39 8.84 16.08
N SER A 64 5.37 7.53 16.36
CA SER A 64 5.15 6.50 15.34
C SER A 64 3.75 6.54 14.74
N ASP A 65 2.76 6.97 15.51
CA ASP A 65 1.36 7.07 15.10
C ASP A 65 1.13 8.36 14.30
N ASP A 66 1.81 9.46 14.62
CA ASP A 66 1.83 10.68 13.81
C ASP A 66 2.40 10.40 12.41
N LEU A 67 3.57 9.77 12.35
CA LEU A 67 4.21 9.41 11.08
C LEU A 67 3.34 8.44 10.28
N PHE A 68 2.69 7.49 10.95
CA PHE A 68 1.75 6.58 10.29
C PHE A 68 0.52 7.31 9.73
N ALA A 69 -0.07 8.22 10.50
CA ALA A 69 -1.21 9.02 10.08
C ALA A 69 -0.85 9.95 8.91
N GLU A 70 0.34 10.57 8.94
CA GLU A 70 0.84 11.41 7.85
C GLU A 70 0.98 10.59 6.55
N ILE A 71 1.61 9.42 6.62
CA ILE A 71 1.77 8.53 5.46
C ILE A 71 0.40 8.09 4.91
N ALA A 72 -0.55 7.73 5.78
CA ALA A 72 -1.90 7.35 5.36
C ALA A 72 -2.65 8.51 4.68
N GLN A 73 -2.43 9.74 5.14
CA GLN A 73 -3.03 10.93 4.57
C GLN A 73 -2.41 11.29 3.21
N TRP A 74 -1.10 11.13 3.05
CA TRP A 74 -0.41 11.23 1.76
C TRP A 74 -0.89 10.17 0.77
N PHE A 75 -1.10 8.94 1.23
CA PHE A 75 -1.64 7.86 0.41
C PHE A 75 -3.06 8.16 -0.10
N THR A 76 -3.92 8.69 0.79
CA THR A 76 -5.28 9.13 0.41
C THR A 76 -5.23 10.21 -0.66
N THR A 77 -4.34 11.20 -0.49
CA THR A 77 -4.15 12.28 -1.47
C THR A 77 -3.69 11.75 -2.82
N ALA A 78 -2.71 10.84 -2.85
CA ALA A 78 -2.23 10.21 -4.07
C ALA A 78 -3.34 9.42 -4.81
N THR A 79 -4.20 8.72 -4.07
CA THR A 79 -5.34 7.98 -4.62
C THR A 79 -6.36 8.90 -5.30
N VAL A 80 -6.64 10.06 -4.69
CA VAL A 80 -7.57 11.06 -5.26
C VAL A 80 -6.97 11.69 -6.52
N ILE A 81 -5.67 11.99 -6.54
CA ILE A 81 -4.97 12.48 -7.73
C ILE A 81 -5.08 11.47 -8.88
N MET A 82 -4.84 10.18 -8.62
CA MET A 82 -4.98 9.14 -9.64
C MET A 82 -6.41 9.04 -10.16
N THR A 83 -7.40 9.11 -9.27
CA THR A 83 -8.82 9.14 -9.64
C THR A 83 -9.10 10.30 -10.59
N LEU A 84 -8.53 11.49 -10.34
CA LEU A 84 -8.67 12.64 -11.23
C LEU A 84 -8.01 12.39 -12.59
N VAL A 85 -6.80 11.82 -12.64
CA VAL A 85 -6.11 11.50 -13.90
C VAL A 85 -6.90 10.49 -14.75
N PHE A 86 -7.51 9.48 -14.12
CA PHE A 86 -8.40 8.53 -14.80
C PHE A 86 -9.66 9.22 -15.34
N GLN A 87 -10.26 10.13 -14.57
CA GLN A 87 -11.47 10.84 -15.00
C GLN A 87 -11.22 11.84 -16.14
N VAL A 88 -10.04 12.45 -16.19
CA VAL A 88 -9.63 13.33 -17.30
C VAL A 88 -9.30 12.52 -18.57
N ASN A 89 -9.45 11.19 -18.54
CA ASN A 89 -9.20 10.27 -19.65
C ASN A 89 -7.75 10.36 -20.19
N ALA A 90 -6.83 10.91 -19.40
CA ALA A 90 -5.40 10.94 -19.68
C ALA A 90 -4.79 9.53 -19.59
N ALA A 91 -5.44 8.63 -18.86
CA ALA A 91 -5.10 7.23 -18.74
C ALA A 91 -6.35 6.38 -18.93
N SER A 92 -6.58 5.85 -20.13
CA SER A 92 -7.59 4.82 -20.33
C SER A 92 -7.12 3.51 -19.70
N SER A 93 -8.02 2.75 -19.06
CA SER A 93 -7.67 1.50 -18.36
C SER A 93 -7.04 0.44 -19.27
N SER A 94 -7.30 0.54 -20.58
CA SER A 94 -6.72 -0.31 -21.63
C SER A 94 -5.46 0.27 -22.27
N SER A 95 -5.12 1.54 -22.03
CA SER A 95 -3.85 2.10 -22.44
C SER A 95 -2.73 1.56 -21.56
N GLY A 96 -1.57 1.30 -22.16
CA GLY A 96 -0.37 0.88 -21.42
C GLY A 96 -0.02 1.85 -20.29
N ILE A 97 -0.33 3.14 -20.45
CA ILE A 97 -0.14 4.16 -19.41
C ILE A 97 -1.05 3.90 -18.20
N GLY A 98 -2.32 3.53 -18.41
CA GLY A 98 -3.27 3.30 -17.31
C GLY A 98 -2.93 2.03 -16.52
N ILE A 99 -2.47 0.99 -17.23
CA ILE A 99 -2.00 -0.24 -16.60
C ILE A 99 -0.76 0.04 -15.75
N LEU A 100 0.23 0.79 -16.28
CA LEU A 100 1.42 1.20 -15.55
C LEU A 100 1.09 2.03 -14.31
N MET A 101 0.19 3.01 -14.42
CA MET A 101 -0.23 3.84 -13.28
C MET A 101 -0.94 3.01 -12.20
N ASN A 102 -1.78 2.07 -12.61
CA ASN A 102 -2.49 1.18 -11.69
C ASN A 102 -1.52 0.20 -10.98
N THR A 103 -0.53 -0.37 -11.69
CA THR A 103 0.46 -1.25 -11.06
C THR A 103 1.34 -0.49 -10.07
N MET A 104 1.72 0.75 -10.37
CA MET A 104 2.44 1.61 -9.43
C MET A 104 1.61 1.90 -8.17
N MET A 105 0.30 2.13 -8.28
CA MET A 105 -0.56 2.31 -7.10
C MET A 105 -0.70 1.04 -6.27
N MET A 106 -0.84 -0.12 -6.91
CA MET A 106 -0.88 -1.40 -6.20
C MET A 106 0.41 -1.64 -5.41
N PHE A 107 1.56 -1.20 -5.93
CA PHE A 107 2.83 -1.25 -5.22
C PHE A 107 2.85 -0.32 -3.99
N VAL A 108 2.36 0.91 -4.12
CA VAL A 108 2.24 1.85 -2.99
C VAL A 108 1.29 1.31 -1.90
N ILE A 109 0.13 0.77 -2.29
CA ILE A 109 -0.80 0.09 -1.38
C ILE A 109 -0.11 -1.08 -0.68
N GLY A 110 0.66 -1.86 -1.42
CA GLY A 110 1.44 -2.98 -0.89
C GLY A 110 2.48 -2.54 0.15
N ILE A 111 3.21 -1.45 -0.10
CA ILE A 111 4.16 -0.86 0.86
C ILE A 111 3.43 -0.42 2.13
N LEU A 112 2.31 0.30 1.99
CA LEU A 112 1.53 0.77 3.14
C LEU A 112 0.99 -0.41 3.96
N ALA A 113 0.44 -1.44 3.29
CA ALA A 113 -0.01 -2.66 3.93
C ALA A 113 1.15 -3.39 4.64
N TYR A 114 2.34 -3.42 4.03
CA TYR A 114 3.54 -3.96 4.67
C TYR A 114 3.91 -3.17 5.93
N HIS A 115 3.89 -1.84 5.89
CA HIS A 115 4.13 -1.00 7.07
C HIS A 115 3.08 -1.25 8.16
N CYS A 116 1.79 -1.30 7.82
CA CYS A 116 0.73 -1.68 8.76
C CYS A 116 0.99 -3.04 9.43
N LEU A 117 1.33 -4.06 8.63
CA LEU A 117 1.62 -5.40 9.13
C LEU A 117 2.87 -5.42 10.01
N LYS A 118 3.90 -4.63 9.67
CA LYS A 118 5.10 -4.48 10.48
C LYS A 118 4.80 -3.81 11.83
N THR A 119 3.99 -2.75 11.83
CA THR A 119 3.54 -2.09 13.06
C THR A 119 2.74 -3.05 13.94
N LEU A 120 1.73 -3.72 13.36
CA LEU A 120 0.94 -4.74 14.07
C LEU A 120 1.81 -5.87 14.63
N LYS A 121 2.81 -6.33 13.89
CA LYS A 121 3.73 -7.36 14.36
C LYS A 121 4.58 -6.89 15.54
N THR A 122 5.03 -5.63 15.50
CA THR A 122 5.79 -5.03 16.60
C THR A 122 4.92 -4.98 17.86
N GLU A 123 3.70 -4.47 17.74
CA GLU A 123 2.73 -4.40 18.86
C GLU A 123 2.39 -5.77 19.41
N VAL A 124 2.05 -6.75 18.56
CA VAL A 124 1.75 -8.12 19.00
C VAL A 124 2.94 -8.75 19.74
N SER A 125 4.17 -8.52 19.25
CA SER A 125 5.38 -9.03 19.92
C SER A 125 5.66 -8.36 21.26
N PHE A 126 5.22 -7.11 21.43
CA PHE A 126 5.26 -6.39 22.70
C PHE A 126 4.22 -6.95 23.67
N PHE A 127 2.97 -7.15 23.22
CA PHE A 127 1.92 -7.77 24.03
C PHE A 127 2.26 -9.19 24.46
N GLU A 128 2.90 -9.97 23.58
CA GLU A 128 3.35 -11.34 23.89
C GLU A 128 4.41 -11.33 25.01
N LYS A 129 5.28 -10.32 25.05
CA LYS A 129 6.24 -10.12 26.15
C LYS A 129 5.60 -9.62 27.44
N MET A 130 4.53 -8.83 27.34
CA MET A 130 3.85 -8.21 28.49
C MET A 130 2.86 -9.15 29.18
N PHE A 131 2.25 -10.10 28.45
CA PHE A 131 1.33 -11.11 28.99
C PHE A 131 1.76 -12.55 28.64
N PRO A 132 2.90 -13.02 29.18
CA PRO A 132 3.43 -14.34 28.85
C PRO A 132 2.48 -15.49 29.24
N ASP A 133 1.63 -15.29 30.26
CA ASP A 133 0.73 -16.33 30.75
C ASP A 133 -0.59 -16.41 29.97
N THR A 134 -1.06 -15.30 29.39
CA THR A 134 -2.24 -15.28 28.51
C THR A 134 -1.91 -15.80 27.11
N ALA A 135 -0.71 -15.54 26.61
CA ALA A 135 -0.23 -16.09 25.33
C ALA A 135 -0.11 -17.63 25.39
N LYS A 136 0.40 -18.18 26.51
CA LYS A 136 0.43 -19.64 26.74
C LYS A 136 -0.99 -20.23 26.80
N ALA A 137 -1.91 -19.57 27.50
CA ALA A 137 -3.31 -20.02 27.58
C ALA A 137 -4.01 -20.01 26.21
N CYS A 138 -3.82 -18.96 25.40
CA CYS A 138 -4.42 -18.84 24.08
C CYS A 138 -3.83 -19.85 23.07
N THR A 139 -2.52 -20.12 23.16
CA THR A 139 -1.86 -21.16 22.35
C THR A 139 -2.34 -22.57 22.72
N MET A 140 -2.57 -22.82 24.02
CA MET A 140 -3.19 -24.06 24.51
C MET A 140 -4.66 -24.19 24.07
N LEU A 141 -5.42 -23.09 24.08
CA LEU A 141 -6.83 -23.06 23.68
C LEU A 141 -7.05 -23.13 22.16
N MET A 142 -6.12 -22.61 21.34
CA MET A 142 -6.20 -22.66 19.89
C MET A 142 -5.67 -23.98 19.29
N ALA A 143 -4.90 -24.77 20.05
CA ALA A 143 -4.43 -26.09 19.63
C ALA A 143 -5.55 -27.08 19.25
N PRO A 144 -6.69 -27.18 19.99
CA PRO A 144 -7.82 -28.00 19.57
C PRO A 144 -8.57 -27.39 18.37
N THR A 145 -8.67 -26.07 18.28
CA THR A 145 -9.43 -25.39 17.20
C THR A 145 -8.73 -25.48 15.85
N LYS A 146 -7.40 -25.40 15.81
CA LYS A 146 -6.62 -25.66 14.57
C LYS A 146 -6.83 -27.08 14.06
N ARG A 147 -6.86 -28.08 14.95
CA ARG A 147 -7.14 -29.48 14.56
C ARG A 147 -8.54 -29.68 14.01
N LEU A 148 -9.52 -28.93 14.53
CA LEU A 148 -10.88 -28.95 14.00
C LEU A 148 -10.98 -28.21 12.68
N LEU A 149 -10.26 -27.11 12.52
CA LEU A 149 -10.22 -26.35 11.28
C LEU A 149 -9.50 -27.12 10.17
N ASP A 150 -8.38 -27.79 10.47
CA ASP A 150 -7.68 -28.68 9.54
C ASP A 150 -8.53 -29.89 9.16
N LYS A 151 -9.25 -30.48 10.13
CA LYS A 151 -10.21 -31.55 9.83
C LYS A 151 -11.37 -31.06 8.97
N ALA A 152 -11.92 -29.87 9.25
CA ALA A 152 -12.98 -29.27 8.43
C ALA A 152 -12.48 -28.93 7.02
N PHE A 153 -11.25 -28.40 6.88
CA PHE A 153 -10.62 -28.14 5.59
C PHE A 153 -10.36 -29.42 4.79
N SER A 154 -9.93 -30.50 5.47
CA SER A 154 -9.74 -31.81 4.84
C SER A 154 -11.07 -32.47 4.42
N SER A 155 -12.15 -32.20 5.16
CA SER A 155 -13.50 -32.66 4.85
C SER A 155 -14.15 -31.89 3.70
N LEU A 156 -13.71 -30.66 3.43
CA LEU A 156 -14.26 -29.80 2.37
C LEU A 156 -13.64 -30.07 0.99
N GLY A 157 -12.83 -31.12 0.83
CA GLY A 157 -12.30 -31.54 -0.46
C GLY A 157 -11.34 -30.52 -1.11
N PHE A 158 -10.78 -29.59 -0.34
CA PHE A 158 -9.72 -28.70 -0.83
C PHE A 158 -8.40 -29.50 -0.85
N GLU A 159 -8.28 -30.36 -1.86
CA GLU A 159 -7.06 -31.08 -2.18
C GLU A 159 -6.00 -30.05 -2.59
N ARG A 160 -5.24 -29.60 -1.60
CA ARG A 160 -4.05 -28.79 -1.83
C ARG A 160 -3.02 -29.74 -2.44
N GLU A 161 -3.02 -29.89 -3.77
CA GLU A 161 -1.93 -30.51 -4.52
C GLU A 161 -0.69 -29.61 -4.41
N ILE A 162 -0.07 -29.60 -3.24
CA ILE A 162 1.34 -29.26 -3.12
C ILE A 162 2.06 -30.50 -3.63
N ARG A 163 2.32 -30.53 -4.94
CA ARG A 163 3.28 -31.44 -5.54
C ARG A 163 4.61 -31.19 -4.86
N THR A 164 4.93 -32.07 -3.92
CA THR A 164 6.24 -32.20 -3.31
C THR A 164 7.20 -32.68 -4.40
N ASN A 165 7.90 -31.74 -5.03
CA ASN A 165 9.07 -32.11 -5.82
C ASN A 165 10.12 -32.69 -4.86
N SER A 166 10.37 -33.98 -5.09
CA SER A 166 11.35 -34.82 -4.41
C SER A 166 12.75 -34.15 -4.42
N PRO A 167 13.53 -34.24 -3.32
CA PRO A 167 14.83 -33.59 -3.20
C PRO A 167 15.96 -34.22 -4.06
N ALA A 168 15.64 -35.06 -5.05
CA ALA A 168 16.61 -35.71 -5.91
C ALA A 168 16.94 -34.95 -7.20
N GLU A 169 16.16 -33.93 -7.57
CA GLU A 169 16.30 -33.24 -8.87
C GLU A 169 17.20 -31.98 -8.85
N TYR A 170 17.75 -31.63 -7.68
CA TYR A 170 18.66 -30.47 -7.57
C TYR A 170 20.11 -30.76 -7.98
N ARG A 171 20.49 -32.03 -8.20
CA ARG A 171 21.89 -32.39 -8.52
C ARG A 171 22.17 -32.55 -10.03
N ALA A 172 21.16 -32.37 -10.89
CA ALA A 172 21.32 -32.50 -12.35
C ALA A 172 21.27 -31.17 -13.12
N ALA A 173 20.73 -30.10 -12.53
CA ALA A 173 20.63 -28.79 -13.19
C ALA A 173 21.84 -27.86 -12.96
N GLU A 174 22.82 -28.28 -12.15
CA GLU A 174 24.02 -27.48 -11.83
C GLU A 174 25.21 -27.72 -12.79
N LYS A 175 25.02 -28.45 -13.91
CA LYS A 175 26.16 -28.87 -14.78
C LYS A 175 26.06 -28.56 -16.27
N THR A 176 25.04 -27.83 -16.70
CA THR A 176 24.81 -27.32 -18.07
C THR A 176 23.89 -26.13 -17.86
N ASP A 177 24.35 -24.88 -17.76
CA ASP A 177 24.93 -24.11 -18.85
C ASP A 177 25.90 -23.06 -18.30
N VAL A 178 27.15 -23.49 -18.16
CA VAL A 178 28.30 -22.62 -18.38
C VAL A 178 28.57 -22.70 -19.89
N TYR A 179 28.87 -21.56 -20.52
CA TYR A 179 29.24 -21.33 -21.94
C TYR A 179 28.09 -20.98 -22.90
N HIS A 180 28.27 -19.83 -23.58
CA HIS A 180 27.37 -19.03 -24.46
C HIS A 180 26.56 -17.96 -23.69
N GLN A 181 26.70 -16.65 -23.91
CA GLN A 181 27.21 -15.93 -25.08
C GLN A 181 27.64 -14.51 -24.67
N GLY A 182 28.66 -14.01 -25.35
CA GLY A 182 29.41 -12.82 -25.01
C GLY A 182 28.60 -11.53 -25.02
N ILE A 183 29.08 -10.64 -24.16
CA ILE A 183 28.76 -9.23 -24.06
C ILE A 183 29.26 -8.56 -25.35
N GLY A 184 28.36 -8.40 -26.32
CA GLY A 184 28.53 -7.55 -27.49
C GLY A 184 27.92 -6.19 -27.18
N PHE A 185 28.79 -5.23 -26.92
CA PHE A 185 28.47 -3.81 -26.77
C PHE A 185 28.23 -3.24 -28.18
N GLU A 186 26.97 -3.17 -28.63
CA GLU A 186 26.60 -2.48 -29.87
C GLU A 186 25.80 -1.22 -29.53
N MET A 187 26.51 -0.10 -29.68
CA MET A 187 26.09 1.25 -29.38
C MET A 187 25.30 1.78 -30.58
N ALA A 188 23.99 2.00 -30.40
CA ALA A 188 23.17 2.65 -31.41
C ALA A 188 23.64 4.11 -31.60
N PRO A 189 23.83 4.59 -32.85
CA PRO A 189 24.25 5.96 -33.10
C PRO A 189 23.12 6.94 -32.84
N ASN A 190 23.48 8.01 -32.12
CA ASN A 190 22.69 9.17 -31.76
C ASN A 190 22.21 9.93 -33.01
N GLU A 191 20.90 9.84 -33.30
CA GLU A 191 20.22 10.59 -34.34
C GLU A 191 19.80 11.98 -33.82
N SER A 192 20.77 12.85 -33.52
CA SER A 192 20.48 14.26 -33.18
C SER A 192 21.44 15.32 -33.72
N ASP A 193 22.51 14.95 -34.46
CA ASP A 193 23.49 15.93 -34.96
C ASP A 193 23.34 16.34 -36.44
N ASN A 194 22.49 15.68 -37.24
CA ASN A 194 22.39 15.95 -38.69
C ASN A 194 21.34 17.00 -39.12
N GLU A 195 20.67 17.65 -38.16
CA GLU A 195 19.67 18.69 -38.47
C GLU A 195 20.19 20.12 -38.31
N VAL A 196 21.31 20.30 -37.59
CA VAL A 196 21.93 21.62 -37.41
C VAL A 196 22.82 21.99 -38.59
N GLU A 197 23.53 21.02 -39.20
CA GLU A 197 24.44 21.29 -40.31
C GLU A 197 23.72 21.63 -41.63
N ARG A 198 22.46 21.16 -41.80
CA ARG A 198 21.65 21.43 -43.00
C ARG A 198 21.11 22.86 -43.08
N ARG A 199 21.16 23.64 -41.99
CA ARG A 199 20.70 25.04 -41.97
C ARG A 199 21.82 26.07 -42.22
N LEU A 200 23.06 25.64 -42.36
CA LEU A 200 24.20 26.55 -42.60
C LEU A 200 24.69 26.57 -44.06
N GLN A 201 24.07 25.81 -44.96
CA GLN A 201 24.43 25.78 -46.38
C GLN A 201 23.29 26.20 -47.35
N THR A 202 22.28 26.91 -46.87
CA THR A 202 21.28 27.56 -47.75
C THR A 202 21.23 29.05 -47.51
#